data_AF-K8GMI9-F1
#
_entry.id   AF-K8GMI9-F1
#
_cell.length_a   1.000
_cell.length_b   1.000
_cell.length_c   1.000
_cell.angle_alpha   90.00
_cell.angle_beta   90.00
_cell.angle_gamma   90.00
#
_symmetry.space_group_name_H-M   'P 1'
#
loop_
_entity.id
_entity.type
_entity.pdbx_description
1 polymer ?
#
loop_
_entity_poly.entity_id
_entity_poly.type
_entity_poly.pdbx_seq_one_letter_code
_entity_poly.pdbx_strand_id
1 'polypeptide(L)'
;MGKKRITQLLDQLQSNHQAELQNAAAIFTVAQVAVNQLEQQSIEEAIAPLPPATPIDRHELKRRYGSFNACRAAASKQGIRFKKTPTWEQLATAFAYFEAIQSLVHTYLSQHPSTHLHGLSMEFKVD
;
A
#
# COMPACT_ATOMS: atom_id res chain seq x y z
N MET A 1 1.21 -45.90 -56.33
CA MET A 1 1.97 -44.86 -55.60
C MET A 1 1.13 -44.04 -54.61
N GLY A 2 -0.14 -43.71 -54.91
CA GLY A 2 -0.95 -42.79 -54.06
C GLY A 2 -1.36 -43.30 -52.67
N LYS A 3 -1.73 -44.57 -52.51
CA LYS A 3 -2.22 -45.10 -51.21
C LYS A 3 -1.20 -45.00 -50.08
N LYS A 4 0.07 -45.36 -50.32
CA LYS A 4 1.15 -45.26 -49.32
C LYS A 4 1.39 -43.82 -48.85
N ARG A 5 1.28 -42.86 -49.77
CA ARG A 5 1.46 -41.43 -49.47
C ARG A 5 0.31 -40.86 -48.65
N ILE A 6 -0.91 -41.33 -48.89
CA ILE A 6 -2.10 -40.99 -48.09
C ILE A 6 -1.96 -41.52 -46.66
N THR A 7 -1.52 -42.78 -46.49
CA THR A 7 -1.31 -43.35 -45.16
C THR A 7 -0.24 -42.58 -44.38
N GLN A 8 0.87 -42.24 -45.03
CA GLN A 8 1.93 -41.40 -44.43
C GLN A 8 1.43 -40.02 -43.98
N LEU A 9 0.56 -39.38 -44.77
CA LEU A 9 0.00 -38.08 -44.42
C LEU A 9 -0.98 -38.17 -43.23
N LEU A 10 -1.75 -39.25 -43.15
CA LEU A 10 -2.65 -39.48 -42.01
C LEU A 10 -1.86 -39.72 -40.71
N ASP A 11 -0.79 -40.50 -40.77
CA ASP A 11 0.08 -40.74 -39.61
C ASP A 11 0.75 -39.45 -39.14
N GLN A 12 1.22 -38.61 -40.06
CA GLN A 12 1.78 -37.28 -39.74
C GLN A 12 0.75 -36.33 -39.12
N LEU A 13 -0.49 -36.34 -39.64
CA LEU A 13 -1.55 -35.48 -39.12
C LEU A 13 -1.93 -35.90 -37.69
N GLN A 14 -1.99 -37.21 -37.43
CA GLN A 14 -2.22 -37.76 -36.10
C GLN A 14 -1.07 -37.42 -35.14
N SER A 15 0.19 -37.54 -35.56
CA SER A 15 1.33 -37.17 -34.70
C SER A 15 1.36 -35.68 -34.38
N ASN A 16 1.05 -34.84 -35.36
CA ASN A 16 1.01 -33.39 -35.17
C ASN A 16 -0.11 -32.99 -34.21
N HIS A 17 -1.30 -33.59 -34.35
CA HIS A 17 -2.40 -33.33 -33.45
C HIS A 17 -2.07 -33.74 -32.00
N GLN A 18 -1.41 -34.88 -31.81
CA GLN A 18 -0.94 -35.32 -30.50
C GLN A 18 0.07 -34.33 -29.90
N ALA A 19 1.00 -33.83 -30.70
CA ALA A 19 1.99 -32.85 -30.28
C ALA A 19 1.36 -31.49 -29.95
N GLU A 20 0.36 -31.05 -30.71
CA GLU A 20 -0.41 -29.82 -30.43
C GLU A 20 -1.14 -29.90 -29.09
N LEU A 21 -1.77 -31.04 -28.78
CA LEU A 21 -2.43 -31.24 -27.49
C LEU A 21 -1.44 -31.18 -26.31
N GLN A 22 -0.25 -31.77 -26.47
CA GLN A 22 0.80 -31.72 -25.46
C GLN A 22 1.34 -30.29 -25.26
N ASN A 23 1.54 -29.56 -26.36
CA ASN A 23 1.96 -28.16 -26.31
C ASN A 23 0.91 -27.28 -25.65
N ALA A 24 -0.38 -27.45 -25.98
CA ALA A 24 -1.47 -26.71 -25.38
C ALA A 24 -1.56 -26.97 -23.86
N ALA A 25 -1.41 -28.23 -23.43
CA ALA A 25 -1.38 -28.58 -22.01
C ALA A 25 -0.20 -27.91 -21.29
N ALA A 26 1.00 -27.94 -21.89
CA ALA A 26 2.18 -27.31 -21.32
C ALA A 26 2.03 -25.79 -21.18
N ILE A 27 1.50 -25.12 -22.21
CA ILE A 27 1.20 -23.68 -22.19
C ILE A 27 0.20 -23.37 -21.08
N PHE A 28 -0.87 -24.16 -20.97
CA PHE A 28 -1.87 -23.97 -19.92
C PHE A 28 -1.27 -24.10 -18.52
N THR A 29 -0.42 -25.10 -18.28
CA THR A 29 0.26 -25.26 -16.99
C THR A 29 1.17 -24.08 -16.66
N VAL A 30 1.98 -23.61 -17.62
CA VAL A 30 2.85 -22.45 -17.41
C VAL A 30 2.03 -21.19 -17.14
N ALA A 31 0.96 -20.97 -17.90
CA ALA A 31 0.06 -19.84 -17.70
C ALA A 31 -0.61 -19.89 -16.31
N GLN A 32 -1.09 -21.06 -15.88
CA GLN A 32 -1.71 -21.22 -14.57
C GLN A 32 -0.71 -20.98 -13.43
N VAL A 33 0.54 -21.44 -13.56
CA VAL A 33 1.59 -21.15 -12.58
C VAL A 33 1.88 -19.66 -12.51
N ALA A 34 1.94 -18.97 -13.66
CA ALA A 34 2.15 -17.53 -13.70
C ALA A 34 1.00 -16.75 -13.05
N VAL A 35 -0.26 -17.15 -13.31
CA VAL A 35 -1.44 -16.55 -12.66
C VAL A 35 -1.40 -16.76 -11.14
N ASN A 36 -1.12 -17.98 -10.68
CA ASN A 36 -1.04 -18.27 -9.25
C ASN A 36 0.08 -17.47 -8.56
N GLN A 37 1.21 -17.25 -9.24
CA GLN A 37 2.31 -16.42 -8.73
C GLN A 37 1.94 -14.94 -8.65
N LEU A 38 1.23 -14.41 -9.65
CA LEU A 38 0.71 -13.04 -9.63
C LEU A 38 -0.32 -12.84 -8.52
N GLU A 39 -1.24 -13.79 -8.32
CA GLU A 39 -2.21 -13.75 -7.24
C GLU A 39 -1.52 -13.78 -5.86
N GLN A 40 -0.49 -14.60 -5.68
CA GLN A 40 0.31 -14.63 -4.45
C GLN A 40 1.04 -13.30 -4.20
N GLN A 41 1.64 -12.69 -5.24
CA GLN A 41 2.29 -11.39 -5.12
C GLN A 41 1.32 -10.27 -4.74
N SER A 42 0.08 -10.29 -5.25
CA SER A 42 -0.93 -9.30 -4.89
C SER A 42 -1.46 -9.42 -3.45
N ILE A 43 -1.26 -10.56 -2.79
CA ILE A 43 -1.65 -10.76 -1.38
C ILE A 43 -0.52 -10.34 -0.43
N GLU A 44 0.73 -10.28 -0.91
CA GLU A 44 1.93 -10.08 -0.08
C GLU A 44 2.41 -8.62 -0.01
N GLU A 45 1.67 -7.66 -0.59
CA GLU A 45 1.69 -6.27 -0.13
C GLU A 45 0.95 -6.16 1.21
N ALA A 46 1.48 -6.86 2.21
CA ALA A 46 1.09 -6.68 3.60
C ALA A 46 1.42 -5.23 3.96
N ILE A 47 0.38 -4.40 4.06
CA ILE A 47 0.46 -3.05 4.59
C ILE A 47 1.20 -3.15 5.91
N ALA A 48 2.45 -2.70 5.94
CA ALA A 48 3.28 -2.81 7.13
C ALA A 48 2.52 -2.18 8.29
N PRO A 49 2.43 -2.85 9.46
CA PRO A 49 1.69 -2.33 10.59
C PRO A 49 2.26 -0.95 10.93
N LEU A 50 1.36 0.02 10.99
CA LEU A 50 1.65 1.39 11.41
C LEU A 50 2.49 1.36 12.70
N PRO A 51 3.69 1.97 12.71
CA PRO A 51 4.49 2.02 13.92
C PRO A 51 3.69 2.75 15.02
N PRO A 52 3.77 2.28 16.28
CA PRO A 52 3.07 2.94 17.37
C PRO A 52 3.54 4.38 17.50
N ALA A 53 2.60 5.29 17.75
CA ALA A 53 2.92 6.69 17.97
C ALA A 53 3.95 6.82 19.09
N THR A 54 5.06 7.51 18.83
CA THR A 54 6.10 7.70 19.84
C THR A 54 5.54 8.59 20.95
N PRO A 55 5.54 8.13 22.21
CA PRO A 55 4.94 8.89 23.29
C PRO A 55 5.69 10.21 23.48
N ILE A 56 4.97 11.32 23.42
CA ILE A 56 5.46 12.66 23.73
C ILE A 56 4.99 12.99 25.14
N ASP A 57 5.89 13.45 26.00
CA ASP A 57 5.54 13.86 27.35
C ASP A 57 5.37 15.38 27.47
N ARG A 58 4.92 15.82 28.64
CA ARG A 58 4.73 17.25 28.93
C ARG A 58 6.05 18.03 28.90
N HIS A 59 7.15 17.43 29.35
CA HIS A 59 8.45 18.10 29.40
C HIS A 59 8.94 18.39 27.97
N GLU A 60 8.74 17.45 27.07
CA GLU A 60 9.05 17.57 25.66
C GLU A 60 8.22 18.68 24.99
N LEU A 61 6.91 18.71 25.23
CA LEU A 61 6.08 19.80 24.68
C LEU A 61 6.48 21.18 25.22
N LYS A 62 6.82 21.28 26.50
CA LYS A 62 7.34 22.53 27.08
C LYS A 62 8.70 22.91 26.49
N ARG A 63 9.57 21.95 26.22
CA ARG A 63 10.86 22.20 25.57
C ARG A 63 10.66 22.73 24.15
N ARG A 64 9.75 22.14 23.38
CA ARG A 64 9.48 22.51 21.98
C ARG A 64 8.77 23.85 21.83
N TYR A 65 7.77 24.11 22.69
CA TYR A 65 6.85 25.24 22.50
C TYR A 65 6.89 26.26 23.66
N GLY A 66 7.65 26.01 24.72
CA GLY A 66 7.81 26.89 25.88
C GLY A 66 6.65 26.85 26.87
N SER A 67 5.46 27.24 26.44
CA SER A 67 4.28 27.39 27.31
C SER A 67 3.06 26.63 26.81
N PHE A 68 2.08 26.43 27.70
CA PHE A 68 0.81 25.77 27.35
C PHE A 68 0.07 26.54 26.23
N ASN A 69 0.00 27.86 26.33
CA ASN A 69 -0.67 28.70 25.35
C ASN A 69 0.03 28.66 23.99
N ALA A 70 1.36 28.67 24.00
CA ALA A 70 2.16 28.55 22.78
C ALA A 70 2.00 27.16 22.14
N CYS A 71 1.96 26.08 22.95
CA CYS A 71 1.69 24.72 22.49
C CYS A 71 0.29 24.62 21.84
N ARG A 72 -0.75 25.19 22.48
CA ARG A 72 -2.11 25.24 21.93
C ARG A 72 -2.16 26.03 20.61
N ALA A 73 -1.46 27.17 20.53
CA ALA A 73 -1.38 27.97 19.31
C ALA A 73 -0.66 27.20 18.18
N ALA A 74 0.41 26.47 18.50
CA ALA A 74 1.10 25.61 17.54
C ALA A 74 0.20 24.47 17.05
N ALA A 75 -0.52 23.80 17.95
CA ALA A 75 -1.48 22.75 17.62
C ALA A 75 -2.54 23.25 16.62
N SER A 76 -3.12 24.42 16.87
CA SER A 76 -4.12 25.02 15.96
C SER A 76 -3.55 25.35 14.57
N LYS A 77 -2.29 25.83 14.49
CA LYS A 77 -1.61 26.08 13.21
C LYS A 77 -1.37 24.81 12.41
N GLN A 78 -1.22 23.68 13.08
CA GLN A 78 -1.03 22.36 12.48
C GLN A 78 -2.36 21.64 12.17
N GLY A 79 -3.50 22.29 12.40
CA GLY A 79 -4.82 21.69 12.16
C GLY A 79 -5.35 20.81 13.30
N ILE A 80 -4.61 20.69 14.41
CA ILE A 80 -5.06 19.97 15.61
C ILE A 80 -6.08 20.87 16.35
N ARG A 81 -7.37 20.51 16.28
CA ARG A 81 -8.47 21.27 16.88
C ARG A 81 -9.19 20.46 17.95
N PHE A 82 -9.46 21.10 19.08
CA PHE A 82 -10.23 20.53 20.18
C PHE A 82 -11.54 21.29 20.39
N LYS A 83 -12.63 20.60 20.70
CA LYS A 83 -13.94 21.22 21.01
C LYS A 83 -13.89 22.08 22.30
N LYS A 84 -13.02 21.73 23.25
CA LYS A 84 -12.80 22.44 24.53
C LYS A 84 -11.31 22.68 24.74
N THR A 85 -10.95 23.48 25.75
CA THR A 85 -9.54 23.64 26.15
C THR A 85 -8.95 22.29 26.55
N PRO A 86 -7.90 21.79 25.87
CA PRO A 86 -7.34 20.48 26.14
C PRO A 86 -6.49 20.47 27.42
N THR A 87 -6.22 19.29 27.97
CA THR A 87 -5.18 19.11 28.99
C THR A 87 -3.79 18.97 28.36
N TRP A 88 -2.72 19.04 29.18
CA TRP A 88 -1.36 18.77 28.70
C TRP A 88 -1.23 17.35 28.12
N GLU A 89 -1.88 16.36 28.73
CA GLU A 89 -1.87 14.97 28.27
C GLU A 89 -2.59 14.82 26.93
N GLN A 90 -3.74 15.49 26.75
CA GLN A 90 -4.45 15.49 25.47
C GLN A 90 -3.63 16.13 24.35
N LEU A 91 -2.89 17.21 24.64
CA LEU A 91 -1.96 17.79 23.67
C LEU A 91 -0.82 16.83 23.33
N ALA A 92 -0.21 16.21 24.35
CA ALA A 92 0.87 15.23 24.17
C ALA A 92 0.43 14.08 23.25
N THR A 93 -0.71 13.46 23.54
CA THR A 93 -1.29 12.41 22.69
C THR A 93 -1.59 12.93 21.30
N ALA A 94 -2.20 14.10 21.16
CA ALA A 94 -2.53 14.64 19.84
C ALA A 94 -1.29 14.91 18.98
N PHE A 95 -0.22 15.45 19.55
CA PHE A 95 1.05 15.64 18.82
C PHE A 95 1.70 14.30 18.45
N ALA A 96 1.69 13.32 19.35
CA ALA A 96 2.26 12.00 19.06
C ALA A 96 1.55 11.32 17.87
N TYR A 97 0.21 11.36 17.86
CA TYR A 97 -0.57 10.81 16.76
C TYR A 97 -0.46 11.65 15.48
N PHE A 98 -0.40 12.98 15.59
CA PHE A 98 -0.22 13.85 14.44
C PHE A 98 1.12 13.57 13.73
N GLU A 99 2.22 13.43 14.48
CA GLU A 99 3.54 13.09 13.92
C GLU A 99 3.54 11.72 13.24
N ALA A 100 2.88 10.72 13.83
CA ALA A 100 2.74 9.39 13.24
C ALA A 100 1.95 9.41 11.92
N ILE A 101 0.82 10.12 11.88
CA ILE A 101 -0.02 10.26 10.68
C ILE A 101 0.74 11.03 9.60
N GLN A 102 1.41 12.12 9.97
CA GLN A 102 2.21 12.91 9.03
C GLN A 102 3.32 12.06 8.39
N SER A 103 3.98 11.23 9.19
CA SER A 103 5.02 10.30 8.72
C SER A 103 4.44 9.24 7.77
N LEU A 104 3.26 8.69 8.08
CA LEU A 104 2.57 7.77 7.18
C LEU A 104 2.22 8.42 5.85
N VAL A 105 1.59 9.60 5.89
CA VAL A 105 1.17 10.31 4.67
C VAL A 105 2.39 10.65 3.83
N HIS A 106 3.46 11.12 4.45
CA HIS A 106 4.71 11.41 3.75
C HIS A 106 5.30 10.14 3.10
N THR A 107 5.33 9.03 3.82
CA THR A 107 5.83 7.75 3.31
C THR A 107 5.02 7.29 2.11
N TYR A 108 3.69 7.31 2.21
CA TYR A 108 2.80 6.93 1.11
C TYR A 108 2.98 7.82 -0.12
N LEU A 109 3.01 9.13 0.06
CA LEU A 109 3.19 10.08 -1.05
C LEU A 109 4.58 9.98 -1.69
N SER A 110 5.60 9.58 -0.93
CA SER A 110 6.95 9.33 -1.47
C SER A 110 7.00 8.07 -2.35
N GLN A 111 6.20 7.05 -2.03
CA GLN A 111 6.09 5.81 -2.80
C GLN A 111 5.15 5.95 -4.00
N HIS A 112 4.13 6.81 -3.89
CA HIS A 112 3.11 7.04 -4.92
C HIS A 112 2.97 8.55 -5.24
N PRO A 113 3.98 9.18 -5.86
CA PRO A 113 3.93 10.60 -6.17
C PRO A 113 2.86 10.91 -7.22
N SER A 114 2.10 11.98 -7.01
CA SER A 114 1.11 12.47 -7.97
C SER A 114 1.12 14.00 -8.03
N THR A 115 1.26 14.54 -9.24
CA THR A 115 1.26 16.00 -9.50
C THR A 115 -0.09 16.65 -9.22
N HIS A 116 -1.17 15.85 -9.18
CA HIS A 116 -2.53 16.34 -8.92
C HIS A 116 -2.80 16.63 -7.44
N LEU A 117 -1.90 16.23 -6.53
CA LEU A 117 -2.04 16.44 -5.09
C LEU A 117 -1.45 17.77 -4.60
N HIS A 118 -0.95 18.61 -5.51
CA HIS A 118 -0.36 19.89 -5.16
C HIS A 118 -1.40 20.82 -4.50
N GLY A 119 -1.14 21.23 -3.25
CA GLY A 119 -2.02 22.11 -2.48
C GLY A 119 -3.18 21.39 -1.77
N LEU A 120 -3.24 20.06 -1.79
CA LEU A 120 -4.23 19.30 -1.04
C LEU A 120 -3.96 19.39 0.48
N SER A 121 -5.01 19.70 1.25
CA SER A 121 -5.01 19.59 2.71
C SER A 121 -6.18 18.70 3.14
N MET A 122 -5.93 17.76 4.04
CA MET A 122 -6.93 16.83 4.56
C MET A 122 -7.04 17.00 6.08
N GLU A 123 -8.26 17.10 6.59
CA GLU A 123 -8.53 17.15 8.04
C GLU A 123 -9.20 15.84 8.47
N PHE A 124 -8.70 15.24 9.55
CA PHE A 124 -9.26 14.01 10.12
C PHE A 124 -10.05 14.34 11.38
N LYS A 125 -11.25 13.78 11.51
CA LYS A 125 -12.07 13.86 12.74
C LYS A 125 -11.98 12.54 13.49
N VAL A 126 -11.67 12.62 14.78
CA VAL A 126 -11.66 11.50 15.72
C VAL A 126 -12.81 11.77 16.68
N ASP A 127 -13.98 11.19 16.41
CA ASP A 127 -15.19 11.25 17.26
C ASP A 127 -15.40 9.90 17.97
#